data_AF-A0A316C3P6-F1
#
_entry.id   AF-A0A316C3P6-F1
#
_cell.length_a   1.000
_cell.length_b   1.000
_cell.length_c   1.000
_cell.angle_alpha   90.00
_cell.angle_beta   90.00
_cell.angle_gamma   90.00
#
_symmetry.space_group_name_H-M   'P 1'
#
loop_
_entity.id
_entity.type
_entity.pdbx_description
1 polymer ?
#
loop_
_entity_poly.entity_id
_entity_poly.type
_entity_poly.pdbx_seq_one_letter_code
_entity_poly.pdbx_strand_id
1 'polypeptide(L)'
;MTDAAAVELRHITVRTGTDGLTPVTLTVANAGIEPIACHADIAHWYSLELAKAAPGAVLDIELWFDPETGTYAALNDKGENLPVERLWCGMDGRAYATRALISLDRRAEKLPAAERAMRCVENGGRLSCQ
;
A
#
# COMPACT_ATOMS: atom_id res chain seq x y z
N MET A 1 15.85 43.59 9.10
CA MET A 1 16.22 42.20 9.40
C MET A 1 15.09 41.63 10.23
N THR A 2 14.31 40.72 9.67
CA THR A 2 13.22 40.05 10.40
C THR A 2 13.79 38.74 10.93
N ASP A 3 13.79 38.57 12.25
CA ASP A 3 14.25 37.35 12.90
C ASP A 3 13.40 36.15 12.47
N ALA A 4 14.04 35.00 12.27
CA ALA A 4 13.33 33.74 12.03
C ALA A 4 12.67 33.27 13.33
N ALA A 5 11.35 33.20 13.36
CA ALA A 5 10.62 32.61 14.48
C ALA A 5 10.74 31.08 14.43
N ALA A 6 11.27 30.47 15.49
CA ALA A 6 11.29 29.02 15.64
C ALA A 6 9.87 28.49 15.92
N VAL A 7 9.49 27.41 15.25
CA VAL A 7 8.21 26.71 15.47
C VAL A 7 8.40 25.65 16.55
N GLU A 8 7.48 25.62 17.51
CA GLU A 8 7.44 24.58 18.55
C GLU A 8 6.94 23.25 17.97
N LEU A 9 7.74 22.19 18.12
CA LEU A 9 7.36 20.83 17.73
C LEU A 9 6.33 20.30 18.72
N ARG A 10 5.16 19.88 18.22
CA ARG A 10 4.13 19.23 19.03
C ARG A 10 4.20 17.72 18.87
N HIS A 11 4.00 17.00 19.96
CA HIS A 11 3.86 15.56 19.92
C HIS A 11 2.55 15.19 19.21
N ILE A 12 2.64 14.22 18.32
CA ILE A 12 1.50 13.67 17.59
C ILE A 12 1.28 12.26 18.12
N THR A 13 0.06 11.93 18.52
CA THR A 13 -0.28 10.55 18.85
C THR A 13 -0.54 9.81 17.55
N VAL A 14 0.31 8.84 17.25
CA VAL A 14 0.14 7.94 16.10
C VAL A 14 -0.91 6.87 16.48
N ARG A 15 -1.89 6.64 15.59
CA ARG A 15 -2.83 5.52 15.77
C ARG A 15 -2.06 4.21 15.60
N THR A 16 -2.20 3.30 16.56
CA THR A 16 -1.58 1.98 16.52
C THR A 16 -2.63 0.89 16.53
N GLY A 17 -2.28 -0.28 15.99
CA GLY A 17 -3.15 -1.45 15.97
C GLY A 17 -4.33 -1.31 15.01
N THR A 18 -5.33 -2.15 15.25
CA THR A 18 -6.39 -2.46 14.28
C THR A 18 -7.79 -2.32 14.85
N ASP A 19 -7.93 -1.67 16.00
CA ASP A 19 -9.21 -1.47 16.66
C ASP A 19 -10.17 -0.69 15.74
N GLY A 20 -11.35 -1.28 15.53
CA GLY A 20 -12.37 -0.76 14.62
C GLY A 20 -12.09 -0.98 13.13
N LEU A 21 -11.02 -1.68 12.77
CA LEU A 21 -10.65 -1.94 11.38
C LEU A 21 -11.02 -3.35 10.94
N THR A 22 -11.32 -3.50 9.65
CA THR A 22 -11.60 -4.78 9.01
C THR A 22 -10.37 -5.24 8.22
N PRO A 23 -9.87 -6.47 8.43
CA PRO A 23 -8.75 -6.98 7.65
C PRO A 23 -9.16 -7.20 6.19
N VAL A 24 -8.25 -6.89 5.28
CA VAL A 24 -8.40 -7.09 3.83
C VAL A 24 -7.10 -7.67 3.30
N THR A 25 -7.16 -8.85 2.72
CA THR A 25 -6.02 -9.50 2.09
C THR A 25 -6.04 -9.27 0.60
N LEU A 26 -4.94 -8.73 0.07
CA LEU A 26 -4.69 -8.66 -1.36
C LEU A 26 -3.64 -9.69 -1.78
N THR A 27 -4.10 -10.73 -2.48
CA THR A 27 -3.25 -11.77 -3.06
C THR A 27 -2.80 -11.36 -4.45
N VAL A 28 -1.49 -11.30 -4.66
CA VAL A 28 -0.87 -10.91 -5.92
C VAL A 28 -0.02 -12.05 -6.45
N ALA A 29 -0.41 -12.61 -7.60
CA ALA A 29 0.37 -13.61 -8.32
C ALA A 29 1.31 -12.93 -9.33
N ASN A 30 2.62 -13.13 -9.17
CA ASN A 30 3.61 -12.71 -10.16
C ASN A 30 3.65 -13.73 -11.31
N ALA A 31 3.01 -13.38 -12.40
CA ALA A 31 2.97 -14.18 -13.62
C ALA A 31 4.00 -13.77 -14.67
N GLY A 32 4.85 -12.79 -14.35
CA GLY A 32 5.96 -12.35 -15.17
C GLY A 32 7.21 -13.21 -15.00
N ILE A 33 8.26 -12.79 -15.70
CA ILE A 33 9.59 -13.42 -15.65
C ILE A 33 10.58 -12.65 -14.78
N GLU A 34 10.20 -11.45 -14.33
CA GLU A 34 11.00 -10.62 -13.43
C GLU A 34 10.37 -10.58 -12.03
N PRO A 35 11.17 -10.42 -10.96
CA PRO A 35 10.64 -10.18 -9.63
C PRO A 35 9.81 -8.88 -9.60
N ILE A 36 8.77 -8.86 -8.77
CA ILE A 36 7.95 -7.66 -8.53
C ILE A 36 8.04 -7.22 -7.06
N ALA A 37 7.83 -5.93 -6.84
CA ALA A 37 7.72 -5.31 -5.53
C ALA A 37 6.45 -4.45 -5.46
N CYS A 38 5.66 -4.66 -4.41
CA CYS A 38 4.42 -3.94 -4.14
C CYS A 38 4.62 -2.94 -3.01
N HIS A 39 4.08 -1.74 -3.19
CA HIS A 39 4.31 -0.58 -2.34
C HIS A 39 3.01 0.16 -2.07
N ALA A 40 2.94 0.80 -0.90
CA ALA A 40 1.94 1.80 -0.58
C ALA A 40 2.58 3.17 -0.44
N ASP A 41 1.97 4.18 -1.05
CA ASP A 41 2.27 5.56 -0.70
C ASP A 41 1.53 5.87 0.60
N ILE A 42 2.30 6.20 1.64
CA ILE A 42 1.78 6.61 2.95
C ILE A 42 1.69 8.13 3.03
N ALA A 43 2.57 8.82 2.27
CA ALA A 43 2.53 10.25 2.06
C ALA A 43 3.04 10.56 0.65
N HIS A 44 2.76 11.78 0.17
CA HIS A 44 3.18 12.25 -1.16
C HIS A 44 4.70 12.19 -1.44
N TRP A 45 5.53 12.00 -0.41
CA TRP A 45 6.99 11.90 -0.50
C TRP A 45 7.55 10.55 -0.01
N TYR A 46 6.71 9.65 0.51
CA TYR A 46 7.14 8.40 1.11
C TYR A 46 6.27 7.21 0.70
N SER A 47 6.94 6.19 0.18
CA SER A 47 6.35 4.89 -0.12
C SER A 47 6.97 3.82 0.77
N LEU A 48 6.13 2.96 1.33
CA LEU A 48 6.53 1.77 2.06
C LEU A 48 6.49 0.58 1.10
N GLU A 49 7.58 -0.19 1.05
CA GLU A 49 7.55 -1.52 0.43
C GLU A 49 6.76 -2.48 1.33
N LEU A 50 5.73 -3.11 0.77
CA LEU A 50 4.85 -4.02 1.50
C LEU A 50 5.28 -5.48 1.33
N ALA A 51 5.67 -5.85 0.10
CA ALA A 51 6.02 -7.23 -0.23
C ALA A 51 6.77 -7.33 -1.55
N LYS A 52 7.50 -8.43 -1.74
CA LYS A 52 8.14 -8.83 -2.99
C LYS A 52 7.76 -10.26 -3.39
N ALA A 53 7.67 -10.51 -4.69
CA ALA A 53 7.46 -11.85 -5.24
C ALA A 53 8.45 -12.14 -6.37
N ALA A 54 9.12 -13.28 -6.27
CA ALA A 54 9.89 -13.85 -7.37
C ALA A 54 8.96 -14.23 -8.55
N PRO A 55 9.51 -14.47 -9.76
CA PRO A 55 8.73 -14.99 -10.88
C PRO A 55 7.97 -16.27 -10.53
N GLY A 56 6.68 -16.33 -10.85
CA GLY A 56 5.81 -17.47 -10.55
C GLY A 56 5.32 -17.56 -9.10
N ALA A 57 5.81 -16.70 -8.19
CA ALA A 57 5.40 -16.69 -6.80
C ALA A 57 4.09 -15.92 -6.58
N VAL A 58 3.45 -16.19 -5.45
CA VAL A 58 2.28 -15.46 -4.94
C VAL A 58 2.68 -14.78 -3.64
N LEU A 59 2.27 -13.53 -3.46
CA LEU A 59 2.40 -12.80 -2.21
C LEU A 59 1.01 -12.39 -1.70
N ASP A 60 0.89 -12.24 -0.39
CA ASP A 60 -0.28 -11.67 0.27
C ASP A 60 0.12 -10.34 0.92
N ILE A 61 -0.68 -9.31 0.67
CA ILE A 61 -0.55 -7.99 1.29
C ILE A 61 -1.71 -7.83 2.25
N GLU A 62 -1.40 -7.73 3.53
CA GLU A 62 -2.39 -7.40 4.55
C GLU A 62 -2.63 -5.89 4.58
N LEU A 63 -3.90 -5.51 4.46
CA LEU A 63 -4.38 -4.15 4.65
C LEU A 63 -5.52 -4.14 5.68
N TRP A 64 -5.76 -2.97 6.23
CA TRP A 64 -6.81 -2.74 7.23
C TRP A 64 -7.74 -1.63 6.75
N PHE A 65 -9.01 -1.95 6.57
CA PHE A 65 -10.03 -1.03 6.12
C PHE A 65 -10.78 -0.40 7.29
N ASP A 66 -10.84 0.91 7.31
CA ASP A 66 -11.63 1.70 8.26
C ASP A 66 -13.03 1.94 7.66
N PRO A 67 -14.10 1.29 8.17
CA PRO A 67 -15.44 1.42 7.62
C PRO A 67 -16.08 2.79 7.88
N GLU A 68 -15.60 3.55 8.86
CA GLU A 68 -16.10 4.89 9.17
C GLU A 68 -15.64 5.90 8.10
N THR A 69 -14.40 5.76 7.64
CA THR A 69 -13.78 6.75 6.74
C THR A 69 -13.56 6.26 5.30
N GLY A 70 -13.59 4.94 5.06
CA GLY A 70 -13.20 4.34 3.78
C GLY A 70 -11.68 4.25 3.57
N THR A 71 -10.89 4.50 4.61
CA THR A 71 -9.42 4.50 4.56
C THR A 71 -8.86 3.09 4.60
N TYR A 72 -7.86 2.80 3.78
CA TYR A 72 -7.02 1.61 3.95
C TYR A 72 -5.76 2.00 4.70
N ALA A 73 -5.27 1.10 5.53
CA ALA A 73 -4.01 1.25 6.23
C ALA A 73 -3.13 0.01 6.05
N ALA A 74 -1.82 0.23 6.02
CA ALA A 74 -0.82 -0.82 6.24
C ALA A 74 -0.27 -0.66 7.66
N LEU A 75 0.18 -1.75 8.26
CA LEU A 75 0.93 -1.68 9.52
C LEU A 75 2.43 -1.71 9.22
N ASN A 76 3.22 -0.91 9.95
CA ASN A 76 4.67 -1.11 9.98
C ASN A 76 5.09 -2.13 11.04
N ASP A 77 6.39 -2.34 11.18
CA ASP A 77 7.00 -3.24 12.16
C ASP A 77 6.73 -2.87 13.63
N LYS A 78 6.29 -1.63 13.89
CA LYS A 78 5.87 -1.14 15.21
C LYS A 78 4.36 -1.27 15.45
N GLY A 79 3.60 -1.74 14.46
CA GLY A 79 2.14 -1.80 14.52
C GLY A 79 1.47 -0.43 14.41
N GLU A 80 2.17 0.59 13.91
CA GLU A 80 1.56 1.88 13.61
C GLU A 80 0.66 1.75 12.38
N ASN A 81 -0.52 2.33 12.48
CA ASN A 81 -1.48 2.38 11.40
C ASN A 81 -1.07 3.49 10.43
N LEU A 82 -0.61 3.09 9.24
CA LEU A 82 -0.16 4.00 8.19
C LEU A 82 -1.22 4.10 7.10
N PRO A 83 -1.94 5.23 6.98
CA PRO A 83 -2.94 5.43 5.94
C PRO A 83 -2.33 5.29 4.55
N VAL A 84 -2.94 4.47 3.71
CA VAL A 84 -2.52 4.23 2.32
C VAL A 84 -3.23 5.23 1.42
N GLU A 85 -2.47 6.11 0.77
CA GLU A 85 -2.96 7.02 -0.27
C GLU A 85 -3.10 6.30 -1.61
N ARG A 86 -2.09 5.50 -1.98
CA ARG A 86 -2.06 4.71 -3.22
C ARG A 86 -1.39 3.37 -3.00
N LEU A 87 -1.88 2.35 -3.69
CA LEU A 87 -1.29 1.01 -3.73
C LEU A 87 -0.84 0.70 -5.15
N TRP A 88 0.36 0.15 -5.31
CA TRP A 88 0.90 -0.17 -6.62
C TRP A 88 1.95 -1.28 -6.55
N CYS A 89 2.13 -2.00 -7.65
CA CYS A 89 3.22 -2.96 -7.82
C CYS A 89 4.00 -2.62 -9.08
N GLY A 90 5.31 -2.92 -9.09
CA GLY A 90 6.16 -2.78 -10.27
C GLY A 90 7.27 -3.81 -10.28
N MET A 91 8.07 -3.84 -11.35
CA MET A 91 9.24 -4.72 -11.45
C MET A 91 10.32 -4.29 -10.44
N ASP A 92 10.85 -5.23 -9.66
CA ASP A 92 11.79 -4.93 -8.57
C ASP A 92 13.04 -4.20 -9.09
N GLY A 93 13.61 -3.33 -8.25
CA GLY A 93 14.71 -2.42 -8.63
C GLY A 93 14.31 -1.23 -9.52
N ARG A 94 13.13 -1.29 -10.17
CA ARG A 94 12.56 -0.19 -10.98
C ARG A 94 11.05 -0.05 -10.82
N ALA A 95 10.57 -0.38 -9.62
CA ALA A 95 9.15 -0.61 -9.37
C ALA A 95 8.32 0.66 -9.62
N TYR A 96 8.81 1.83 -9.20
CA TYR A 96 8.11 3.09 -9.43
C TYR A 96 7.95 3.42 -10.91
N ALA A 97 8.99 3.26 -11.73
CA ALA A 97 8.95 3.59 -13.17
C ALA A 97 8.03 2.65 -13.96
N THR A 98 7.86 1.41 -13.49
CA THR A 98 7.15 0.33 -14.18
C THR A 98 5.76 0.07 -13.62
N ARG A 99 5.34 0.86 -12.62
CA ARG A 99 4.19 0.55 -11.76
C ARG A 99 2.85 0.37 -12.50
N ALA A 100 2.11 -0.63 -12.04
CA ALA A 100 0.66 -0.76 -12.15
C ALA A 100 0.01 -0.20 -10.88
N LEU A 101 -0.98 0.68 -11.03
CA LEU A 101 -1.80 1.12 -9.89
C LEU A 101 -2.84 0.05 -9.57
N ILE A 102 -3.03 -0.19 -8.27
CA ILE A 102 -4.06 -1.10 -7.76
C ILE A 102 -5.18 -0.26 -7.15
N SER A 103 -6.36 -0.32 -7.77
CA SER A 103 -7.52 0.39 -7.28
C SER A 103 -8.01 -0.19 -5.96
N LEU A 104 -8.32 0.67 -4.99
CA LEU A 104 -8.93 0.32 -3.71
C LEU A 104 -10.33 0.94 -3.66
N ASP A 105 -11.35 0.18 -3.25
CA ASP A 105 -12.72 0.69 -3.06
C ASP A 105 -12.82 1.39 -1.71
N ARG A 106 -12.87 2.74 -1.72
CA ARG A 106 -12.80 3.61 -0.53
C ARG A 106 -14.16 4.11 -0.06
N ARG A 107 -15.24 3.40 -0.37
CA ARG A 107 -16.59 3.80 0.06
C ARG A 107 -16.76 3.51 1.55
N ALA A 108 -16.88 4.57 2.35
CA ALA A 108 -17.29 4.47 3.75
C ALA A 108 -18.62 3.71 3.88
N GLU A 109 -18.83 3.08 5.04
CA GLU A 109 -20.01 2.28 5.39
C GLU A 109 -20.26 1.04 4.49
N LYS A 110 -19.37 0.78 3.53
CA LYS A 110 -19.39 -0.42 2.69
C LYS A 110 -18.09 -1.18 2.86
N LEU A 111 -18.18 -2.35 3.48
CA LEU A 111 -17.03 -3.23 3.59
C LEU A 111 -16.58 -3.72 2.20
N PRO A 112 -15.27 -3.67 1.89
CA PRO A 112 -14.72 -4.33 0.72
C PRO A 112 -14.83 -5.85 0.86
N ALA A 113 -14.54 -6.56 -0.23
CA ALA A 113 -14.29 -8.00 -0.13
C ALA A 113 -13.10 -8.23 0.81
N ALA A 114 -13.24 -9.18 1.74
CA ALA A 114 -12.17 -9.53 2.68
C ALA A 114 -10.91 -10.06 1.97
N GLU A 115 -11.11 -10.69 0.81
CA GLU A 115 -10.03 -11.20 -0.03
C GLU A 115 -10.20 -10.67 -1.45
N ARG A 116 -9.08 -10.29 -2.05
CA ARG A 116 -9.01 -9.95 -3.47
C ARG A 116 -7.76 -10.54 -4.07
N ALA A 117 -7.92 -11.28 -5.16
CA ALA A 117 -6.80 -11.81 -5.92
C ALA A 117 -6.59 -11.01 -7.21
N MET A 118 -5.33 -10.88 -7.63
CA MET A 118 -4.97 -10.36 -8.94
C MET A 118 -3.74 -11.06 -9.50
N ARG A 119 -3.61 -11.05 -10.82
CA ARG A 119 -2.47 -11.56 -11.55
C ARG A 119 -1.73 -10.39 -12.18
N CYS A 120 -0.43 -10.30 -11.89
CA CYS A 120 0.45 -9.29 -12.47
C CYS A 120 1.32 -9.90 -13.56
N VAL A 121 1.30 -9.32 -14.75
CA VAL A 121 2.14 -9.70 -15.89
C VAL A 121 2.93 -8.48 -16.37
N GLU A 122 4.11 -8.74 -16.93
CA GLU A 122 4.82 -7.72 -17.69
C GLU A 122 4.12 -7.49 -19.03
N ASN A 123 3.94 -6.23 -19.40
CA ASN A 123 3.41 -5.80 -20.69
C ASN A 123 4.16 -4.55 -21.17
N GLY A 124 4.99 -4.71 -22.20
CA GLY A 124 5.68 -3.59 -22.84
C GLY A 124 6.59 -2.79 -21.89
N GLY A 125 7.34 -3.47 -21.02
CA GLY A 125 8.24 -2.83 -20.06
C GLY A 125 7.55 -2.16 -18.87
N ARG A 126 6.25 -2.40 -18.68
CA ARG A 126 5.49 -2.02 -17.47
C ARG A 126 4.82 -3.25 -16.86
N LEU A 127 4.46 -3.15 -15.59
CA LEU A 127 3.60 -4.14 -14.97
C LEU A 127 2.13 -3.83 -15.29
N SER A 128 1.33 -4.87 -15.45
CA SER A 128 -0.13 -4.80 -15.55
C SER A 128 -0.72 -5.82 -14.57
N CYS A 129 -1.58 -5.37 -13.66
CA CYS A 129 -2.22 -6.22 -12.66
C CYS A 129 -3.73 -6.15 -12.80
N GLN A 130 -4.39 -7.31 -12.87
CA GLN A 130 -5.84 -7.44 -13.03
C GLN A 130 -6.38 -8.61 -12.21
#